data_AF-A0A1M6I3I4-F1
#
_entry.id   AF-A0A1M6I3I4-F1
#
_cell.length_a   1.000
_cell.length_b   1.000
_cell.length_c   1.000
_cell.angle_alpha   90.00
_cell.angle_beta   90.00
_cell.angle_gamma   90.00
#
_symmetry.space_group_name_H-M   'P 1'
#
loop_
_entity.id
_entity.type
_entity.pdbx_description
1 polymer ?
#
loop_
_entity_poly.entity_id
_entity_poly.type
_entity_poly.pdbx_seq_one_letter_code
_entity_poly.pdbx_strand_id
1 'polypeptide(L)'
;MTSDSSCDFRNEDKQLKVGNQVKAYWCKDGFYYQGEGIITQLQRDNVTVQLQERVAWSDDYTAGRSIRLPRINDSVRWNARNCVRPLKKVGKKH
;
A
#
# COMPACT_ATOMS: atom_id res chain seq x y z
N MET A 1 5.06 19.85 20.00
CA MET A 1 4.16 18.71 20.21
C MET A 1 3.91 18.05 18.86
N THR A 2 4.75 17.09 18.47
CA THR A 2 4.60 16.36 17.19
C THR A 2 3.61 15.22 17.43
N SER A 3 2.33 15.53 17.25
CA SER A 3 1.23 14.59 17.43
C SER A 3 1.33 13.43 16.44
N ASP A 4 1.64 12.27 17.00
CA ASP A 4 1.08 10.94 16.70
C ASP A 4 1.00 10.49 15.23
N SER A 5 2.14 10.09 14.67
CA SER A 5 2.20 9.40 13.37
C SER A 5 1.53 8.01 13.38
N SER A 6 1.18 7.44 14.54
CA SER A 6 0.62 6.07 14.67
C SER A 6 -0.89 6.01 14.40
N CYS A 7 -1.63 7.02 14.86
CA CYS A 7 -3.06 7.13 14.63
C CYS A 7 -3.41 7.28 13.15
N ASP A 8 -2.58 8.00 12.38
CA ASP A 8 -2.79 8.18 10.94
C ASP A 8 -2.74 6.85 10.19
N PHE A 9 -1.76 5.97 10.47
CA PHE A 9 -1.64 4.69 9.76
C PHE A 9 -2.77 3.72 10.08
N ARG A 10 -3.22 3.65 11.34
CA ARG A 10 -4.38 2.82 11.72
C ARG A 10 -5.66 3.33 11.07
N ASN A 11 -5.82 4.65 10.96
CA ASN A 11 -6.99 5.23 10.30
C ASN A 11 -6.96 5.04 8.78
N GLU A 12 -5.77 5.11 8.16
CA GLU A 12 -5.57 4.80 6.74
C GLU A 12 -5.87 3.32 6.44
N ASP A 13 -5.40 2.39 7.28
CA ASP A 13 -5.65 0.94 7.13
C ASP A 13 -7.14 0.59 7.21
N LYS A 14 -7.90 1.27 8.09
CA LYS A 14 -9.37 1.11 8.19
C LYS A 14 -10.12 1.55 6.94
N GLN A 15 -9.54 2.44 6.14
CA GLN A 15 -10.15 2.94 4.90
C GLN A 15 -9.90 2.03 3.70
N LEU A 16 -9.01 1.04 3.83
CA LEU A 16 -8.71 0.09 2.75
C LEU A 16 -9.93 -0.79 2.46
N LYS A 17 -10.29 -0.86 1.18
CA LYS A 17 -11.37 -1.71 0.65
C LYS A 17 -10.94 -2.27 -0.69
N VAL A 18 -11.47 -3.44 -1.04
CA VAL A 18 -11.31 -4.00 -2.39
C VAL A 18 -11.86 -2.99 -3.41
N GLY A 19 -11.12 -2.78 -4.51
CA GLY A 19 -11.40 -1.78 -5.54
C GLY A 19 -10.80 -0.40 -5.29
N ASN A 20 -10.28 -0.11 -4.08
CA ASN A 20 -9.60 1.16 -3.84
C ASN A 20 -8.28 1.26 -4.60
N GLN A 21 -8.04 2.43 -5.19
CA GLN A 21 -6.69 2.82 -5.61
C GLN A 21 -5.83 3.17 -4.40
N VAL A 22 -4.63 2.61 -4.39
CA VAL A 22 -3.69 2.71 -3.29
C VAL A 22 -2.27 2.89 -3.80
N LYS A 23 -1.42 3.45 -2.94
CA LYS A 23 0.02 3.43 -3.12
C LYS A 23 0.61 2.34 -2.24
N ALA A 24 1.31 1.40 -2.88
CA ALA A 24 1.97 0.28 -2.24
C ALA A 24 3.45 0.59 -2.06
N TYR A 25 3.98 0.22 -0.91
CA TYR A 25 5.39 0.35 -0.54
C TYR A 25 5.89 -1.00 -0.03
N TRP A 26 7.00 -1.49 -0.58
CA TRP A 26 7.53 -2.79 -0.18
C TRP A 26 9.03 -2.87 -0.34
N CYS A 27 9.62 -3.79 0.40
CA CYS A 27 11.03 -4.15 0.28
C CYS A 27 11.14 -5.59 -0.18
N LYS A 28 11.96 -5.85 -1.19
CA LYS A 28 12.29 -7.20 -1.63
C LYS A 28 13.76 -7.26 -2.02
N ASP A 29 14.45 -8.30 -1.58
CA ASP A 29 15.87 -8.55 -1.92
C ASP A 29 16.79 -7.35 -1.59
N GLY A 30 16.46 -6.61 -0.53
CA GLY A 30 17.20 -5.42 -0.09
C GLY A 30 16.86 -4.13 -0.83
N PHE A 31 16.01 -4.18 -1.86
CA PHE A 31 15.58 -3.03 -2.64
C PHE A 31 14.21 -2.53 -2.19
N TYR A 32 14.06 -1.20 -2.18
CA TYR A 32 12.81 -0.54 -1.87
C TYR A 32 12.05 -0.18 -3.14
N TYR A 33 10.79 -0.57 -3.19
CA TYR A 33 9.90 -0.35 -4.31
C TYR A 33 8.66 0.41 -3.84
N GLN A 34 8.10 1.17 -4.77
CA GLN A 34 6.79 1.79 -4.62
C GLN A 34 6.04 1.72 -5.94
N GLY A 35 4.72 1.65 -5.88
CA GLY A 35 3.89 1.66 -7.06
C GLY A 35 2.42 1.87 -6.72
N GLU A 36 1.68 2.38 -7.68
CA GLU A 36 0.23 2.54 -7.58
C GLU A 36 -0.51 1.30 -8.08
N GLY A 37 -1.59 0.97 -7.40
CA GLY A 37 -2.34 -0.25 -7.66
C GLY A 37 -3.76 -0.20 -7.14
N ILE A 38 -4.50 -1.26 -7.43
CA ILE A 38 -5.87 -1.47 -6.95
C ILE A 38 -5.88 -2.65 -5.98
N ILE A 39 -6.54 -2.51 -4.84
CA ILE A 39 -6.73 -3.64 -3.93
C ILE A 39 -7.66 -4.65 -4.59
N THR A 40 -7.17 -5.87 -4.81
CA THR A 40 -7.97 -6.98 -5.34
C THR A 40 -8.45 -7.91 -4.24
N GLN A 41 -7.72 -7.97 -3.12
CA GLN A 41 -8.10 -8.80 -1.97
C GLN A 41 -7.68 -8.13 -0.66
N LEU A 42 -8.56 -8.15 0.33
CA LEU A 42 -8.29 -7.63 1.67
C LEU A 42 -8.56 -8.73 2.70
N GLN A 43 -7.53 -9.08 3.47
CA GLN A 43 -7.61 -10.04 4.56
C GLN A 43 -7.31 -9.33 5.89
N ARG A 44 -7.36 -10.07 6.99
CA ARG A 44 -7.05 -9.55 8.33
C ARG A 44 -5.63 -9.00 8.43
N ASP A 45 -4.66 -9.78 7.95
CA ASP A 45 -3.23 -9.49 8.14
C ASP A 45 -2.52 -9.10 6.85
N ASN A 46 -3.21 -9.21 5.71
CA ASN A 46 -2.62 -9.01 4.39
C ASN A 46 -3.58 -8.27 3.46
N VAL A 47 -3.00 -7.59 2.48
CA VAL A 47 -3.71 -6.96 1.38
C VAL A 47 -2.99 -7.33 0.08
N THR A 48 -3.76 -7.70 -0.93
CA THR A 48 -3.26 -7.95 -2.29
C THR A 48 -3.57 -6.74 -3.14
N VAL A 49 -2.54 -6.18 -3.77
CA VAL A 49 -2.62 -5.01 -4.64
C VAL A 49 -2.20 -5.44 -6.04
N GLN A 50 -3.05 -5.20 -7.03
CA GLN A 50 -2.71 -5.35 -8.43
C GLN A 50 -2.15 -4.02 -8.95
N LEU A 51 -0.88 -4.02 -9.33
CA LEU A 51 -0.18 -2.85 -9.86
C LEU A 51 -0.86 -2.36 -11.14
N GLN A 52 -1.02 -1.05 -11.26
CA GLN A 52 -1.58 -0.41 -12.45
C GLN A 52 -0.50 0.14 -13.38
N GLU A 53 0.74 0.23 -12.89
CA GLU A 53 1.88 0.76 -13.62
C GLU A 53 3.09 -0.16 -13.50
N ARG A 54 4.08 0.07 -14.37
CA ARG A 54 5.41 -0.53 -14.22
C ARG A 54 6.19 0.26 -13.17
N VAL A 55 6.76 -0.45 -12.20
CA VAL A 55 7.63 0.16 -11.19
C VAL A 55 8.96 0.51 -11.85
N ALA A 56 9.43 1.74 -11.61
CA ALA A 56 10.73 2.18 -12.10
C ALA A 56 11.85 1.25 -11.57
N TRP A 57 12.82 0.95 -12.44
CA TRP A 57 14.01 0.16 -12.12
C TRP A 57 13.75 -1.32 -11.77
N SER A 58 12.61 -1.87 -12.20
CA SER A 58 12.33 -3.31 -12.11
C SER A 58 11.56 -3.81 -13.33
N ASP A 59 12.04 -4.90 -13.92
CA ASP A 59 11.32 -5.62 -14.98
C ASP A 59 10.27 -6.59 -14.42
N ASP A 60 10.43 -7.03 -13.17
CA ASP A 60 9.53 -7.99 -12.53
C ASP A 60 8.20 -7.40 -12.04
N TYR A 61 8.08 -6.07 -11.95
CA TYR A 61 6.92 -5.36 -11.42
C TYR A 61 6.27 -4.50 -12.49
N THR A 62 5.42 -5.14 -13.29
CA THR A 62 4.66 -4.52 -14.39
C THR A 62 3.19 -4.36 -14.04
N ALA A 63 2.48 -3.56 -14.84
CA ALA A 63 1.03 -3.43 -14.74
C ALA A 63 0.33 -4.79 -14.84
N GLY A 64 -0.66 -5.03 -13.99
CA GLY A 64 -1.36 -6.31 -13.86
C GLY A 64 -0.70 -7.29 -12.89
N ARG A 65 0.55 -7.08 -12.46
CA ARG A 65 1.19 -7.93 -11.46
C ARG A 65 0.54 -7.71 -10.09
N SER A 66 0.28 -8.80 -9.36
CA SER A 66 -0.24 -8.74 -7.99
C SER A 66 0.88 -8.87 -6.97
N ILE A 67 0.87 -7.99 -5.97
CA ILE A 67 1.78 -8.03 -4.82
C ILE A 67 0.97 -8.18 -3.53
N ARG A 68 1.53 -8.89 -2.56
CA ARG A 68 0.90 -9.12 -1.26
C ARG A 68 1.69 -8.38 -0.19
N LEU A 69 1.01 -7.49 0.52
CA LEU A 69 1.60 -6.64 1.56
C LEU A 69 0.92 -6.87 2.90
N PRO A 70 1.66 -6.69 4.01
CA PRO A 70 1.09 -6.82 5.33
C PRO A 70 0.15 -5.64 5.64
N ARG A 71 -0.84 -5.89 6.50
CA ARG A 71 -1.67 -4.85 7.12
C ARG A 71 -1.12 -4.47 8.48
N ILE A 72 -1.59 -3.34 9.02
CA ILE A 72 -1.12 -2.84 10.32
C ILE A 72 -1.40 -3.80 11.49
N ASN A 73 -2.29 -4.78 11.30
CA ASN A 73 -2.54 -5.83 12.27
C ASN A 73 -1.37 -6.82 12.38
N ASP A 74 -0.54 -6.94 11.34
CA ASP A 74 0.67 -7.75 11.33
C ASP A 74 1.88 -6.92 11.78
N SER A 75 2.03 -6.78 13.10
CA SER A 75 3.12 -6.00 13.71
C SER A 75 4.54 -6.52 13.41
N VAL A 76 4.68 -7.73 12.87
CA VAL A 76 5.98 -8.33 12.54
C VAL A 76 6.44 -7.91 11.14
N ARG A 77 5.55 -7.99 10.15
CA ARG A 77 5.88 -7.69 8.75
C ARG A 77 5.58 -6.26 8.36
N TRP A 78 4.61 -5.62 9.01
CA TRP A 78 4.19 -4.26 8.70
C TRP A 78 5.17 -3.23 9.25
N ASN A 79 5.55 -2.27 8.41
CA ASN A 79 6.25 -1.06 8.82
C ASN A 79 6.04 0.04 7.77
N ALA A 80 6.49 1.27 8.04
CA ALA A 80 6.30 2.41 7.13
C ALA A 80 6.93 2.23 5.73
N ARG A 81 7.83 1.27 5.54
CA ARG A 81 8.45 0.90 4.25
C ARG A 81 7.87 -0.39 3.65
N ASN A 82 6.94 -1.03 4.33
CA ASN A 82 6.28 -2.27 3.91
C ASN A 82 4.80 -2.19 4.27
N CYS A 83 4.07 -1.36 3.54
CA CYS A 83 2.69 -1.01 3.84
C CYS A 83 1.91 -0.56 2.60
N VAL A 84 0.60 -0.40 2.76
CA VAL A 84 -0.30 0.14 1.74
C VAL A 84 -0.98 1.37 2.30
N ARG A 85 -1.04 2.42 1.49
CA ARG A 85 -1.70 3.68 1.86
C ARG A 85 -2.80 4.00 0.85
N PRO A 86 -3.98 4.44 1.28
CA PRO A 86 -5.01 4.91 0.36
C PRO A 86 -4.50 6.13 -0.40
N LEU A 87 -4.69 6.16 -1.72
CA LEU A 87 -4.49 7.38 -2.48
C LEU A 87 -5.59 8.36 -2.04
N LYS A 88 -5.21 9.42 -1.32
CA LYS A 88 -6.16 10.49 -1.00
C LYS A 88 -6.69 11.02 -2.32
N LYS A 89 -8.00 10.91 -2.55
CA LYS A 89 -8.63 11.64 -3.66
C LYS A 89 -8.29 13.10 -3.42
N VAL A 90 -7.44 13.68 -4.25
CA VAL A 90 -7.24 15.13 -4.26
C VAL A 90 -8.63 15.68 -4.54
N GLY A 91 -9.26 16.25 -3.52
CA GLY A 91 -10.54 16.90 -3.70
C GLY A 91 -10.35 17.94 -4.79
N LYS A 92 -10.89 17.69 -5.98
CA LYS A 92 -11.19 18.77 -6.91
C LYS A 92 -12.16 19.68 -6.16
N LYS A 93 -11.63 20.78 -5.60
CA LYS A 93 -12.46 21.92 -5.22
C LYS A 93 -13.15 22.36 -6.52
N HIS A 94 -14.46 22.16 -6.59
CA HIS A 94 -15.32 22.86 -7.54
C HIS A 94 -15.52 24.29 -7.03
#